data_AF-A0A660WP11-F1
#
_entry.id   AF-A0A660WP11-F1
#
_cell.length_a   1.000
_cell.length_b   1.000
_cell.length_c   1.000
_cell.angle_alpha   90.00
_cell.angle_beta   90.00
_cell.angle_gamma   90.00
#
_symmetry.space_group_name_H-M   'P 1'
#
loop_
_entity.id
_entity.type
_entity.pdbx_description
1 polymer ?
#
loop_
_entity_poly.entity_id
_entity_poly.type
_entity_poly.pdbx_seq_one_letter_code
_entity_poly.pdbx_strand_id
1 'polypeptide(L)'
;MGIYLSLFRIIDTIYYSLFWAMGKVLKIGGIFLILPLSVLAECEIGAFFGQNPPTKGVINEFEDMIGKDISSVLWYEGWSRFYQPPFNTNFLNDNVRYHDGYDTKTTLHITLEPWVNLEDINQGVYDSYLRNYAYQAKQWGDEIRLRFGHEMIQDDNPRTSGWYSWQDKPQEYKEAFKHVYNIFRNEVGATNVKFVWSPNYTPDELEVLEKYYPGKDYVDWIGLDGYNWGWPWTDFDQIFYEIYQNIVQNPDIFGDKPIMLGEFASSEGELKDEWIREAFQKIKDKYPQIKAFYWFNIDKERDWRVNSSPEALTTFKEAIGVSYFTSHPSGGDKIQDVVNPADIEVRVNIPRISMLKVNVTRIENDNWQSDSEVNFGSLIYDPGFHILRSSCYYAIDVGIFSNDYDWSVTHTVSSVTNGIDILDENINVVFVKQNNDNNQEKLAELSFIKSNGISFDKASLEDGWLRIYYGIGAGSGDASGVKPITIAKSAGTYKGTITITLTP
;
A
#
# COMPACT_ATOMS: atom_id res chain seq x y z
N MET A 1 2.53 73.07 33.20
CA MET A 1 3.46 71.93 33.38
C MET A 1 2.80 70.95 34.33
N GLY A 2 2.00 70.05 33.76
CA GLY A 2 1.01 69.24 34.46
C GLY A 2 -0.05 68.83 33.43
N ILE A 3 -0.39 67.53 33.39
CA ILE A 3 -1.29 66.78 32.48
C ILE A 3 -0.61 65.69 31.62
N TYR A 4 0.73 65.56 31.57
CA TYR A 4 1.39 64.48 30.79
C TYR A 4 1.94 63.27 31.57
N LEU A 5 1.64 63.14 32.87
CA LEU A 5 2.23 62.07 33.72
C LEU A 5 1.23 61.08 34.32
N SER A 6 -0.07 61.14 34.00
CA SER A 6 -1.08 60.21 34.54
C SER A 6 -1.57 59.14 33.56
N LEU A 7 -1.22 59.20 32.27
CA LEU A 7 -1.59 58.14 31.30
C LEU A 7 -0.57 57.00 31.22
N PHE A 8 0.67 57.19 31.66
CA PHE A 8 1.69 56.14 31.58
C PHE A 8 1.58 55.07 32.68
N ARG A 9 0.91 55.35 33.81
CA ARG A 9 0.79 54.36 34.92
C ARG A 9 -0.41 53.40 34.82
N ILE A 10 -1.39 53.70 33.96
CA ILE A 10 -2.56 52.82 33.76
C ILE A 10 -2.27 51.75 32.68
N ILE A 11 -1.38 52.04 31.74
CA ILE A 11 -0.98 51.08 30.69
C ILE A 11 -0.03 50.01 31.26
N ASP A 12 0.90 50.37 32.16
CA ASP A 12 1.84 49.40 32.72
C ASP A 12 1.19 48.36 33.65
N THR A 13 0.07 48.68 34.31
CA THR A 13 -0.59 47.73 35.22
C THR A 13 -1.47 46.70 34.48
N ILE A 14 -1.93 47.01 33.27
CA ILE A 14 -2.63 46.05 32.40
C ILE A 14 -1.62 45.19 31.60
N TYR A 15 -0.41 45.69 31.37
CA TYR A 15 0.65 44.95 30.67
C TYR A 15 1.29 43.82 31.50
N TYR A 16 1.28 43.90 32.83
CA TYR A 16 1.91 42.86 33.67
C TYR A 16 0.99 41.69 34.05
N SER A 17 -0.33 41.82 33.91
CA SER A 17 -1.29 40.75 34.22
C SER A 17 -1.59 39.80 33.05
N LEU A 18 -1.04 40.07 31.85
CA LEU A 18 -1.11 39.19 30.68
C LEU A 18 0.19 38.42 30.41
N PHE A 19 1.22 38.58 31.24
CA PHE A 19 2.58 38.07 31.00
C PHE A 19 2.89 36.70 31.64
N TRP A 20 1.88 35.87 31.87
CA TRP A 20 2.06 34.48 32.34
C TRP A 20 1.56 33.41 31.38
N ALA A 21 1.33 33.75 30.12
CA ALA A 21 1.06 32.78 29.07
C ALA A 21 1.58 33.32 27.73
N MET A 22 2.89 33.16 27.43
CA MET A 22 3.39 33.00 26.06
C MET A 22 4.92 32.86 26.02
N GLY A 23 5.37 31.98 25.12
CA GLY A 23 6.74 31.47 25.01
C GLY A 23 7.79 32.44 24.44
N LYS A 24 8.99 31.88 24.24
CA LYS A 24 10.23 32.57 23.85
C LYS A 24 10.06 33.42 22.58
N VAL A 25 10.38 34.71 22.69
CA VAL A 25 10.46 35.64 21.56
C VAL A 25 11.86 35.56 20.94
N LEU A 26 11.95 35.24 19.64
CA LEU A 26 13.17 35.43 18.84
C LEU A 26 13.09 36.78 18.11
N LYS A 27 14.10 37.63 18.26
CA LYS A 27 14.13 38.99 17.69
C LYS A 27 15.02 39.02 16.45
N ILE A 28 14.44 39.22 15.27
CA ILE A 28 15.18 39.55 14.04
C ILE A 28 14.55 40.81 13.43
N GLY A 29 15.33 41.87 13.24
CA GLY A 29 15.02 42.95 12.29
C GLY A 29 13.84 43.90 12.60
N GLY A 30 13.33 43.97 13.83
CA GLY A 30 12.41 45.05 14.22
C GLY A 30 10.96 44.94 13.71
N ILE A 31 10.57 43.81 13.13
CA ILE A 31 9.18 43.48 12.79
C ILE A 31 8.70 42.41 13.78
N PHE A 32 7.66 42.70 14.56
CA PHE A 32 6.94 41.69 15.32
C PHE A 32 5.99 40.96 14.37
N LEU A 33 6.36 39.77 13.90
CA LEU A 33 5.38 38.84 13.35
C LEU A 33 4.61 38.25 14.54
N ILE A 34 3.34 38.65 14.70
CA ILE A 34 2.39 37.86 15.49
C ILE A 34 1.96 36.73 14.56
N LEU A 35 2.68 35.61 14.61
CA LEU A 35 2.13 34.35 14.13
C LEU A 35 1.04 33.96 15.14
N PRO A 36 -0.20 33.65 14.74
CA PRO A 36 -1.12 32.99 15.65
C PRO A 36 -0.50 31.64 15.99
N LEU A 37 0.12 31.54 17.16
CA LEU A 37 0.52 30.27 17.74
C LEU A 37 -0.72 29.61 18.33
N SER A 38 -1.62 29.21 17.43
CA SER A 38 -2.57 28.14 17.65
C SER A 38 -2.51 27.31 16.38
N VAL A 39 -1.49 26.46 16.28
CA VAL A 39 -1.74 25.18 15.62
C VAL A 39 -2.81 24.57 16.51
N LEU A 40 -4.07 24.78 16.16
CA LEU A 40 -5.12 23.95 16.75
C LEU A 40 -4.62 22.53 16.50
N ALA A 41 -4.50 21.74 17.56
CA ALA A 41 -4.36 20.31 17.36
C ALA A 41 -5.49 19.92 16.38
N GLU A 42 -5.14 19.36 15.23
CA GLU A 42 -6.14 18.92 14.25
C GLU A 42 -6.37 17.42 14.47
N CYS A 43 -7.60 16.98 14.24
CA CYS A 43 -7.97 15.57 14.33
C CYS A 43 -8.62 15.11 13.02
N GLU A 44 -7.94 14.21 12.32
CA GLU A 44 -8.36 13.71 11.02
C GLU A 44 -9.62 12.83 11.13
N ILE A 45 -10.58 13.07 10.24
CA ILE A 45 -11.77 12.24 10.10
C ILE A 45 -11.42 11.00 9.28
N GLY A 46 -11.72 9.82 9.81
CA GLY A 46 -11.67 8.57 9.08
C GLY A 46 -12.82 7.63 9.46
N ALA A 47 -13.02 6.61 8.64
CA ALA A 47 -14.07 5.62 8.86
C ALA A 47 -13.74 4.27 8.22
N PHE A 48 -14.35 3.21 8.77
CA PHE A 48 -14.51 1.91 8.14
C PHE A 48 -15.94 1.76 7.63
N PHE A 49 -16.11 1.22 6.40
CA PHE A 49 -17.41 1.14 5.72
C PHE A 49 -17.96 -0.29 5.58
N GLY A 50 -17.33 -1.28 6.19
CA GLY A 50 -17.69 -2.68 5.96
C GLY A 50 -17.17 -3.29 4.66
N GLN A 51 -16.30 -2.57 3.92
CA GLN A 51 -15.73 -3.03 2.65
C GLN A 51 -14.20 -3.00 2.68
N ASN A 52 -13.57 -4.09 2.21
CA ASN A 52 -12.12 -4.31 2.30
C ASN A 52 -11.50 -4.60 0.91
N PRO A 53 -10.71 -3.68 0.32
CA PRO A 53 -10.69 -2.22 0.56
C PRO A 53 -11.98 -1.52 0.08
N PRO A 54 -12.24 -0.26 0.50
CA PRO A 54 -13.45 0.45 0.09
C PRO A 54 -13.40 0.92 -1.37
N THR A 55 -14.56 0.92 -2.01
CA THR A 55 -14.77 1.52 -3.34
C THR A 55 -15.02 3.02 -3.23
N LYS A 56 -14.80 3.77 -4.33
CA LYS A 56 -15.15 5.21 -4.36
C LYS A 56 -16.61 5.48 -4.01
N GLY A 57 -17.51 4.59 -4.43
CA GLY A 57 -18.94 4.73 -4.21
C GLY A 57 -19.31 4.74 -2.73
N VAL A 58 -18.71 3.84 -1.93
CA VAL A 58 -18.99 3.78 -0.49
C VAL A 58 -18.35 4.95 0.27
N ILE A 59 -17.21 5.46 -0.20
CA ILE A 59 -16.57 6.65 0.37
C ILE A 59 -17.46 7.87 0.13
N ASN A 60 -17.82 8.15 -1.12
CA ASN A 60 -18.65 9.31 -1.45
C ASN A 60 -20.05 9.23 -0.82
N GLU A 61 -20.66 8.04 -0.75
CA GLU A 61 -21.94 7.87 -0.05
C GLU A 61 -21.83 8.25 1.44
N PHE A 62 -20.72 7.91 2.08
CA PHE A 62 -20.49 8.29 3.47
C PHE A 62 -20.24 9.79 3.63
N GLU A 63 -19.41 10.39 2.78
CA GLU A 63 -19.12 11.82 2.79
C GLU A 63 -20.38 12.67 2.54
N ASP A 64 -21.21 12.28 1.57
CA ASP A 64 -22.51 12.90 1.29
C ASP A 64 -23.44 12.80 2.50
N MET A 65 -23.48 11.63 3.15
CA MET A 65 -24.30 11.38 4.33
C MET A 65 -23.91 12.29 5.50
N ILE A 66 -22.61 12.38 5.82
CA ILE A 66 -22.11 13.23 6.91
C ILE A 66 -21.95 14.71 6.49
N GLY A 67 -22.06 15.01 5.20
CA GLY A 67 -21.93 16.36 4.64
C GLY A 67 -20.52 16.96 4.81
N LYS A 68 -19.49 16.11 4.81
CA LYS A 68 -18.09 16.49 4.97
C LYS A 68 -17.16 15.41 4.44
N ASP A 69 -16.14 15.80 3.70
CA ASP A 69 -15.11 14.90 3.17
C ASP A 69 -14.29 14.27 4.32
N ILE A 70 -13.71 13.10 4.08
CA ILE A 70 -12.85 12.41 5.06
C ILE A 70 -11.37 12.59 4.76
N SER A 71 -10.49 12.45 5.75
CA SER A 71 -9.03 12.50 5.54
C SER A 71 -8.41 11.14 5.26
N SER A 72 -9.04 10.08 5.79
CA SER A 72 -8.44 8.74 5.78
C SER A 72 -9.48 7.63 5.77
N VAL A 73 -9.14 6.48 5.18
CA VAL A 73 -10.02 5.30 5.12
C VAL A 73 -9.40 4.15 5.89
N LEU A 74 -10.21 3.42 6.66
CA LEU A 74 -9.82 2.19 7.34
C LEU A 74 -10.35 0.97 6.58
N TRP A 75 -9.54 -0.08 6.46
CA TRP A 75 -9.99 -1.43 6.11
C TRP A 75 -9.10 -2.51 6.72
N TYR A 76 -9.58 -3.75 6.65
CA TYR A 76 -8.89 -4.94 7.15
C TYR A 76 -8.40 -5.77 5.99
N GLU A 77 -7.14 -6.18 6.07
CA GLU A 77 -6.50 -7.02 5.09
C GLU A 77 -5.82 -8.21 5.77
N GLY A 78 -6.52 -9.33 5.76
CA GLY A 78 -6.02 -10.58 6.29
C GLY A 78 -5.21 -11.37 5.28
N TRP A 79 -4.10 -11.95 5.75
CA TRP A 79 -3.37 -12.98 5.03
C TRP A 79 -3.39 -14.30 5.79
N SER A 80 -3.15 -15.40 5.09
CA SER A 80 -2.96 -16.73 5.65
C SER A 80 -1.91 -17.50 4.84
N ARG A 81 -1.58 -18.73 5.28
CA ARG A 81 -0.72 -19.63 4.49
C ARG A 81 -1.28 -19.96 3.09
N PHE A 82 -2.58 -19.82 2.88
CA PHE A 82 -3.25 -20.15 1.61
C PHE A 82 -3.61 -18.92 0.78
N TYR A 83 -3.53 -17.73 1.35
CA TYR A 83 -3.96 -16.50 0.71
C TYR A 83 -3.13 -15.31 1.20
N GLN A 84 -2.38 -14.70 0.30
CA GLN A 84 -1.47 -13.58 0.59
C GLN A 84 -1.82 -12.43 -0.36
N PRO A 85 -2.80 -11.58 -0.01
CA PRO A 85 -3.29 -10.54 -0.91
C PRO A 85 -2.18 -9.52 -1.22
N PRO A 86 -2.00 -9.11 -2.48
CA PRO A 86 -1.06 -8.05 -2.81
C PRO A 86 -1.64 -6.68 -2.41
N PHE A 87 -0.75 -5.72 -2.13
CA PHE A 87 -1.15 -4.31 -2.08
C PHE A 87 -1.59 -3.84 -3.49
N ASN A 88 -2.89 -3.62 -3.68
CA ASN A 88 -3.49 -3.39 -4.99
C ASN A 88 -3.54 -1.90 -5.36
N THR A 89 -2.40 -1.35 -5.79
CA THR A 89 -2.24 0.07 -6.17
C THR A 89 -3.27 0.54 -7.21
N ASN A 90 -3.61 -0.30 -8.20
CA ASN A 90 -4.56 0.08 -9.25
C ASN A 90 -5.95 0.29 -8.68
N PHE A 91 -6.43 -0.68 -7.88
CA PHE A 91 -7.71 -0.54 -7.20
C PHE A 91 -7.73 0.71 -6.32
N LEU A 92 -6.67 0.93 -5.54
CA LEU A 92 -6.58 2.08 -4.62
C LEU A 92 -6.51 3.42 -5.36
N ASN A 93 -5.88 3.49 -6.54
CA ASN A 93 -5.93 4.70 -7.37
C ASN A 93 -7.36 4.98 -7.82
N ASP A 94 -8.04 3.98 -8.39
CA ASP A 94 -9.38 4.14 -8.97
C ASP A 94 -10.47 4.41 -7.93
N ASN A 95 -10.27 3.90 -6.70
CA ASN A 95 -11.30 3.90 -5.67
C ASN A 95 -11.01 4.79 -4.47
N VAL A 96 -9.75 5.10 -4.17
CA VAL A 96 -9.38 5.87 -2.97
C VAL A 96 -8.65 7.16 -3.33
N ARG A 97 -7.58 7.12 -4.13
CA ARG A 97 -6.82 8.34 -4.48
C ARG A 97 -7.66 9.37 -5.23
N TYR A 98 -8.51 8.90 -6.14
CA TYR A 98 -9.25 9.75 -7.07
C TYR A 98 -10.77 9.64 -6.89
N HIS A 99 -11.25 9.32 -5.68
CA HIS A 99 -12.68 9.14 -5.44
C HIS A 99 -13.50 10.40 -5.77
N ASP A 100 -12.92 11.59 -5.56
CA ASP A 100 -13.52 12.88 -5.95
C ASP A 100 -13.14 13.40 -7.35
N GLY A 101 -12.47 12.59 -8.17
CA GLY A 101 -12.01 12.99 -9.51
C GLY A 101 -10.74 13.86 -9.54
N TYR A 102 -10.07 14.01 -8.40
CA TYR A 102 -8.73 14.59 -8.24
C TYR A 102 -7.95 13.82 -7.17
N ASP A 103 -6.62 13.97 -7.12
CA ASP A 103 -5.80 13.32 -6.09
C ASP A 103 -6.16 13.90 -4.71
N THR A 104 -6.95 13.14 -3.95
CA THR A 104 -7.45 13.53 -2.63
C THR A 104 -6.38 13.40 -1.55
N LYS A 105 -5.25 12.74 -1.80
CA LYS A 105 -4.24 12.46 -0.76
C LYS A 105 -4.80 11.74 0.47
N THR A 106 -5.88 10.97 0.28
CA THR A 106 -6.49 10.18 1.36
C THR A 106 -5.47 9.23 1.98
N THR A 107 -5.31 9.33 3.29
CA THR A 107 -4.39 8.45 4.03
C THR A 107 -5.00 7.06 4.15
N LEU A 108 -4.20 6.03 3.88
CA LEU A 108 -4.63 4.64 3.96
C LEU A 108 -4.36 4.10 5.37
N HIS A 109 -5.39 3.77 6.13
CA HIS A 109 -5.25 3.04 7.39
C HIS A 109 -5.57 1.56 7.18
N ILE A 110 -4.56 0.70 7.25
CA ILE A 110 -4.67 -0.71 6.87
C ILE A 110 -4.45 -1.56 8.09
N THR A 111 -5.47 -2.29 8.52
CA THR A 111 -5.32 -3.33 9.55
C THR A 111 -4.82 -4.59 8.88
N LEU A 112 -3.53 -4.88 9.06
CA LEU A 112 -2.87 -6.04 8.46
C LEU A 112 -2.97 -7.21 9.43
N GLU A 113 -3.80 -8.19 9.11
CA GLU A 113 -4.16 -9.29 10.01
C GLU A 113 -3.40 -10.58 9.67
N PRO A 114 -2.43 -10.99 10.50
CA PRO A 114 -1.66 -12.20 10.24
C PRO A 114 -2.41 -13.45 10.70
N TRP A 115 -3.27 -14.03 9.86
CA TRP A 115 -3.92 -15.33 10.13
C TRP A 115 -2.97 -16.52 9.91
N VAL A 116 -1.79 -16.42 10.52
CA VAL A 116 -0.66 -17.36 10.50
C VAL A 116 -0.01 -17.38 11.89
N ASN A 117 0.90 -18.33 12.16
CA ASN A 117 1.62 -18.27 13.42
C ASN A 117 2.63 -17.12 13.41
N LEU A 118 2.70 -16.36 14.50
CA LEU A 118 3.70 -15.31 14.68
C LEU A 118 5.13 -15.87 14.57
N GLU A 119 5.37 -17.11 15.02
CA GLU A 119 6.66 -17.78 14.87
C GLU A 119 7.07 -17.97 13.41
N ASP A 120 6.12 -18.30 12.51
CA ASP A 120 6.40 -18.44 11.07
C ASP A 120 6.82 -17.07 10.47
N ILE A 121 6.25 -15.98 10.97
CA ILE A 121 6.68 -14.62 10.60
C ILE A 121 8.10 -14.37 11.12
N ASN A 122 8.38 -14.67 12.40
CA ASN A 122 9.68 -14.47 13.02
C ASN A 122 10.81 -15.29 12.36
N GLN A 123 10.48 -16.47 11.83
CA GLN A 123 11.40 -17.34 11.11
C GLN A 123 11.57 -16.96 9.62
N GLY A 124 10.85 -15.93 9.16
CA GLY A 124 10.96 -15.38 7.81
C GLY A 124 10.22 -16.16 6.72
N VAL A 125 9.28 -17.05 7.09
CA VAL A 125 8.50 -17.86 6.15
C VAL A 125 7.72 -16.98 5.16
N TYR A 126 7.30 -15.80 5.60
CA TYR A 126 6.49 -14.86 4.83
C TYR A 126 7.28 -13.65 4.30
N ASP A 127 8.60 -13.63 4.41
CA ASP A 127 9.39 -12.44 4.05
C ASP A 127 9.27 -12.05 2.59
N SER A 128 9.21 -13.03 1.68
CA SER A 128 9.06 -12.74 0.25
C SER A 128 7.74 -12.03 -0.04
N TYR A 129 6.67 -12.46 0.63
CA TYR A 129 5.37 -11.79 0.52
C TYR A 129 5.41 -10.40 1.15
N LEU A 130 5.95 -10.27 2.35
CA LEU A 130 6.10 -9.01 3.07
C LEU A 130 6.94 -7.98 2.32
N ARG A 131 8.05 -8.40 1.70
CA ARG A 131 8.89 -7.55 0.86
C ARG A 131 8.13 -7.07 -0.37
N ASN A 132 7.39 -7.95 -1.04
CA ASN A 132 6.58 -7.56 -2.20
C ASN A 132 5.47 -6.57 -1.80
N TYR A 133 4.80 -6.83 -0.69
CA TYR A 133 3.79 -5.94 -0.14
C TYR A 133 4.38 -4.56 0.19
N ALA A 134 5.48 -4.53 0.94
CA ALA A 134 6.19 -3.30 1.30
C ALA A 134 6.69 -2.53 0.08
N TYR A 135 7.14 -3.23 -0.97
CA TYR A 135 7.58 -2.60 -2.21
C TYR A 135 6.42 -1.89 -2.90
N GLN A 136 5.27 -2.53 -3.03
CA GLN A 136 4.08 -1.93 -3.63
C GLN A 136 3.55 -0.76 -2.78
N ALA A 137 3.53 -0.92 -1.46
CA ALA A 137 3.19 0.14 -0.51
C ALA A 137 4.16 1.33 -0.60
N LYS A 138 5.45 1.10 -0.89
CA LYS A 138 6.42 2.18 -1.16
C LYS A 138 6.09 2.93 -2.46
N GLN A 139 5.70 2.22 -3.52
CA GLN A 139 5.34 2.84 -4.81
C GLN A 139 4.08 3.70 -4.72
N TRP A 140 3.20 3.44 -3.75
CA TRP A 140 2.05 4.30 -3.47
C TRP A 140 2.46 5.76 -3.20
N GLY A 141 3.62 5.99 -2.59
CA GLY A 141 4.21 7.32 -2.39
C GLY A 141 3.56 8.19 -1.31
N ASP A 142 2.24 8.12 -1.13
CA ASP A 142 1.53 8.85 -0.07
C ASP A 142 1.52 8.05 1.25
N GLU A 143 1.05 8.67 2.34
CA GLU A 143 1.07 8.08 3.68
C GLU A 143 0.16 6.83 3.80
N ILE A 144 0.70 5.79 4.42
CA ILE A 144 0.00 4.57 4.82
C ILE A 144 0.22 4.38 6.31
N ARG A 145 -0.83 4.15 7.08
CA ARG A 145 -0.81 3.79 8.51
C ARG A 145 -1.13 2.31 8.64
N LEU A 146 -0.08 1.50 8.71
CA LEU A 146 -0.16 0.04 8.76
C LEU A 146 -0.29 -0.44 10.21
N ARG A 147 -1.46 -0.98 10.55
CA ARG A 147 -1.83 -1.50 11.87
C ARG A 147 -1.71 -3.01 11.89
N PHE A 148 -0.49 -3.49 12.14
CA PHE A 148 -0.17 -4.92 12.12
C PHE A 148 -0.60 -5.62 13.41
N GLY A 149 -1.41 -6.68 13.27
CA GLY A 149 -1.84 -7.52 14.39
C GLY A 149 -2.47 -6.71 15.54
N HIS A 150 -3.50 -5.93 15.24
CA HIS A 150 -4.25 -5.14 16.23
C HIS A 150 -4.88 -6.00 17.34
N GLU A 151 -5.24 -5.37 18.46
CA GLU A 151 -5.92 -6.01 19.61
C GLU A 151 -5.20 -7.29 20.08
N MET A 152 -3.88 -7.23 20.12
CA MET A 152 -2.99 -8.35 20.46
C MET A 152 -3.08 -8.83 21.91
N ILE A 153 -3.80 -8.10 22.76
CA ILE A 153 -3.95 -8.40 24.17
C ILE A 153 -5.33 -9.01 24.38
N GLN A 154 -5.39 -10.15 25.05
CA GLN A 154 -6.66 -10.75 25.43
C GLN A 154 -7.29 -9.95 26.58
N ASP A 155 -8.56 -9.59 26.42
CA ASP A 155 -9.39 -9.07 27.50
C ASP A 155 -10.16 -10.17 28.24
N ASP A 156 -10.72 -9.82 29.40
CA ASP A 156 -11.52 -10.74 30.24
C ASP A 156 -12.93 -11.02 29.68
N ASN A 157 -13.27 -10.46 28.52
CA ASN A 157 -14.57 -10.67 27.90
C ASN A 157 -14.59 -12.04 27.20
N PRO A 158 -15.44 -12.99 27.64
CA PRO A 158 -15.45 -14.34 27.08
C PRO A 158 -15.94 -14.39 25.63
N ARG A 159 -16.54 -13.31 25.11
CA ARG A 159 -16.98 -13.22 23.71
C ARG A 159 -15.85 -12.83 22.77
N THR A 160 -14.82 -12.20 23.29
CA THR A 160 -13.62 -11.73 22.60
C THR A 160 -12.41 -12.62 22.91
N SER A 161 -12.59 -13.66 23.73
CA SER A 161 -11.59 -14.68 24.02
C SER A 161 -11.18 -15.48 22.79
N GLY A 162 -9.91 -15.38 22.40
CA GLY A 162 -9.32 -16.05 21.25
C GLY A 162 -9.83 -15.51 19.91
N TRP A 163 -10.27 -14.24 19.86
CA TRP A 163 -10.72 -13.60 18.62
C TRP A 163 -9.63 -13.65 17.54
N TYR A 164 -8.37 -13.50 17.96
CA TYR A 164 -7.23 -13.48 17.05
C TYR A 164 -6.18 -14.52 17.40
N SER A 165 -5.65 -15.18 16.37
CA SER A 165 -4.60 -16.20 16.53
C SER A 165 -3.26 -15.65 17.06
N TRP A 166 -3.09 -14.33 17.09
CA TRP A 166 -1.92 -13.62 17.61
C TRP A 166 -2.11 -13.08 19.04
N GLN A 167 -3.28 -13.24 19.66
CA GLN A 167 -3.51 -12.82 21.05
C GLN A 167 -2.68 -13.65 22.04
N ASP A 168 -2.37 -13.05 23.20
CA ASP A 168 -1.69 -13.71 24.34
C ASP A 168 -0.30 -14.29 24.07
N LYS A 169 0.40 -13.68 23.11
CA LYS A 169 1.76 -14.06 22.70
C LYS A 169 2.70 -12.85 22.73
N PRO A 170 2.95 -12.23 23.89
CA PRO A 170 3.59 -10.92 23.97
C PRO A 170 5.00 -10.88 23.37
N GLN A 171 5.80 -11.93 23.58
CA GLN A 171 7.17 -11.97 23.07
C GLN A 171 7.19 -12.20 21.56
N GLU A 172 6.45 -13.19 21.08
CA GLU A 172 6.33 -13.54 19.67
C GLU A 172 5.72 -12.38 18.87
N TYR A 173 4.75 -11.67 19.45
CA TYR A 173 4.13 -10.48 18.86
C TYR A 173 5.14 -9.34 18.68
N LYS A 174 5.91 -9.02 19.73
CA LYS A 174 6.95 -7.98 19.63
C LYS A 174 8.00 -8.32 18.58
N GLU A 175 8.41 -9.58 18.52
CA GLU A 175 9.37 -10.06 17.50
C GLU A 175 8.78 -9.93 16.10
N ALA A 176 7.52 -10.35 15.90
CA ALA A 176 6.86 -10.29 14.59
C ALA A 176 6.67 -8.85 14.14
N PHE A 177 6.23 -7.97 15.04
CA PHE A 177 6.06 -6.55 14.75
C PHE A 177 7.39 -5.92 14.31
N LYS A 178 8.47 -6.17 15.06
CA LYS A 178 9.82 -5.69 14.71
C LYS A 178 10.31 -6.26 13.38
N HIS A 179 10.03 -7.53 13.12
CA HIS A 179 10.43 -8.20 11.89
C HIS A 179 9.75 -7.58 10.66
N VAL A 180 8.42 -7.41 10.71
CA VAL A 180 7.66 -6.72 9.65
C VAL A 180 8.14 -5.28 9.49
N TYR A 181 8.35 -4.55 10.59
CA TYR A 181 8.93 -3.20 10.53
C TYR A 181 10.28 -3.19 9.82
N ASN A 182 11.19 -4.10 10.16
CA ASN A 182 12.53 -4.15 9.56
C ASN A 182 12.46 -4.42 8.05
N ILE A 183 11.57 -5.29 7.60
CA ILE A 183 11.36 -5.53 6.16
C ILE A 183 10.93 -4.24 5.46
N PHE A 184 9.92 -3.55 5.99
CA PHE A 184 9.39 -2.33 5.37
C PHE A 184 10.41 -1.18 5.43
N ARG A 185 10.99 -0.94 6.62
CA ARG A 185 11.81 0.23 6.92
C ARG A 185 13.25 0.05 6.43
N ASN A 186 13.87 -1.08 6.74
CA ASN A 186 15.31 -1.29 6.57
C ASN A 186 15.66 -2.02 5.26
N GLU A 187 14.87 -3.03 4.86
CA GLU A 187 15.15 -3.78 3.62
C GLU A 187 14.60 -3.05 2.38
N VAL A 188 13.31 -2.69 2.39
CA VAL A 188 12.63 -2.09 1.23
C VAL A 188 12.76 -0.56 1.20
N GLY A 189 12.83 0.06 2.36
CA GLY A 189 12.91 1.52 2.49
C GLY A 189 11.58 2.23 2.23
N ALA A 190 10.43 1.61 2.56
CA ALA A 190 9.09 2.22 2.52
C ALA A 190 8.93 3.25 3.64
N THR A 191 9.28 4.53 3.43
CA THR A 191 9.27 5.60 4.48
C THR A 191 7.88 6.18 4.70
N ASN A 192 7.04 6.03 3.69
CA ASN A 192 5.66 6.49 3.65
C ASN A 192 4.73 5.55 4.43
N VAL A 193 5.18 4.34 4.80
CA VAL A 193 4.45 3.42 5.68
C VAL A 193 4.81 3.72 7.14
N LYS A 194 3.80 4.13 7.91
CA LYS A 194 3.83 4.40 9.34
C LYS A 194 3.27 3.20 10.11
N PHE A 195 4.02 2.70 11.07
CA PHE A 195 3.62 1.54 11.87
C PHE A 195 2.74 1.96 13.05
N VAL A 196 1.58 1.32 13.17
CA VAL A 196 0.61 1.58 14.22
C VAL A 196 0.59 0.41 15.20
N TRP A 197 0.90 0.67 16.47
CA TRP A 197 0.68 -0.28 17.55
C TRP A 197 -0.68 0.01 18.19
N SER A 198 -1.61 -0.96 18.15
CA SER A 198 -3.02 -0.73 18.51
C SER A 198 -3.55 -1.80 19.45
N PRO A 199 -3.48 -1.60 20.78
CA PRO A 199 -4.22 -2.41 21.75
C PRO A 199 -5.73 -2.10 21.70
N ASN A 200 -6.51 -3.03 22.25
CA ASN A 200 -7.89 -2.76 22.66
C ASN A 200 -7.87 -1.85 23.91
N TYR A 201 -8.97 -1.15 24.21
CA TYR A 201 -9.07 -0.26 25.37
C TYR A 201 -8.91 -0.99 26.71
N THR A 202 -9.07 -2.32 26.73
CA THR A 202 -8.86 -3.18 27.88
C THR A 202 -8.13 -4.46 27.46
N PRO A 203 -7.24 -5.03 28.28
CA PRO A 203 -6.71 -4.48 29.54
C PRO A 203 -5.85 -3.21 29.32
N ASP A 204 -5.93 -2.28 30.26
CA ASP A 204 -5.30 -0.96 30.19
C ASP A 204 -4.13 -0.78 31.18
N GLU A 205 -3.78 -1.81 31.96
CA GLU A 205 -2.70 -1.70 32.93
C GLU A 205 -1.34 -1.53 32.25
N LEU A 206 -0.56 -0.56 32.73
CA LEU A 206 0.75 -0.21 32.19
C LEU A 206 1.67 -1.43 32.01
N GLU A 207 1.74 -2.31 33.00
CA GLU A 207 2.58 -3.52 32.97
C GLU A 207 2.13 -4.53 31.90
N VAL A 208 0.85 -4.52 31.52
CA VAL A 208 0.32 -5.36 30.46
C VAL A 208 0.65 -4.74 29.11
N LEU A 209 0.37 -3.46 28.93
CA LEU A 209 0.70 -2.71 27.71
C LEU A 209 2.19 -2.81 27.34
N GLU A 210 3.08 -2.66 28.33
CA GLU A 210 4.54 -2.75 28.13
C GLU A 210 4.99 -4.13 27.62
N LYS A 211 4.31 -5.23 28.02
CA LYS A 211 4.67 -6.59 27.57
C LYS A 211 4.53 -6.76 26.06
N TYR A 212 3.57 -6.07 25.44
CA TYR A 212 3.27 -6.15 24.01
C TYR A 212 3.90 -5.03 23.19
N TYR A 213 4.34 -3.94 23.83
CA TYR A 213 4.89 -2.80 23.12
C TYR A 213 6.24 -3.15 22.47
N PRO A 214 6.41 -3.02 21.14
CA PRO A 214 7.66 -3.39 20.45
C PRO A 214 8.79 -2.40 20.73
N GLY A 215 8.50 -1.25 21.33
CA GLY A 215 9.45 -0.18 21.63
C GLY A 215 9.28 1.01 20.70
N LYS A 216 9.55 2.21 21.23
CA LYS A 216 9.21 3.50 20.61
C LYS A 216 9.88 3.80 19.28
N ASP A 217 10.94 3.08 18.93
CA ASP A 217 11.64 3.22 17.66
C ASP A 217 10.94 2.46 16.51
N TYR A 218 10.09 1.48 16.85
CA TYR A 218 9.35 0.67 15.88
C TYR A 218 7.94 1.20 15.61
N VAL A 219 7.48 2.17 16.39
CA VAL A 219 6.09 2.67 16.36
C VAL A 219 6.07 4.13 15.93
N ASP A 220 5.27 4.44 14.91
CA ASP A 220 5.04 5.81 14.45
C ASP A 220 3.77 6.41 15.08
N TRP A 221 2.74 5.59 15.27
CA TRP A 221 1.46 5.96 15.86
C TRP A 221 0.97 4.92 16.88
N ILE A 222 0.20 5.38 17.85
CA ILE A 222 -0.51 4.49 18.78
C ILE A 222 -1.99 4.50 18.42
N GLY A 223 -2.59 3.33 18.20
CA GLY A 223 -4.02 3.14 18.00
C GLY A 223 -4.70 2.73 19.30
N LEU A 224 -5.95 3.14 19.50
CA LEU A 224 -6.81 2.68 20.59
C LEU A 224 -8.15 2.24 20.01
N ASP A 225 -8.53 0.99 20.27
CA ASP A 225 -9.80 0.43 19.82
C ASP A 225 -10.78 0.35 20.99
N GLY A 226 -12.00 0.87 20.84
CA GLY A 226 -12.95 0.90 21.95
C GLY A 226 -14.37 1.29 21.56
N TYR A 227 -15.35 0.66 22.20
CA TYR A 227 -16.75 0.73 21.81
C TYR A 227 -17.68 0.89 23.01
N ASN A 228 -18.72 1.71 22.87
CA ASN A 228 -19.85 1.67 23.79
C ASN A 228 -20.82 0.57 23.34
N TRP A 229 -20.78 -0.57 24.02
CA TRP A 229 -21.60 -1.75 23.71
C TRP A 229 -23.07 -1.65 24.17
N GLY A 230 -23.43 -0.57 24.85
CA GLY A 230 -24.79 -0.22 25.26
C GLY A 230 -25.24 -0.84 26.57
N TRP A 231 -25.11 -2.16 26.76
CA TRP A 231 -25.48 -2.83 28.01
C TRP A 231 -24.32 -3.68 28.56
N PRO A 232 -23.58 -3.18 29.59
CA PRO A 232 -23.76 -1.89 30.25
C PRO A 232 -23.38 -0.70 29.36
N TRP A 233 -23.97 0.47 29.63
CA TRP A 233 -23.68 1.70 28.91
C TRP A 233 -22.34 2.26 29.39
N THR A 234 -21.43 2.54 28.47
CA THR A 234 -20.11 3.10 28.79
C THR A 234 -19.87 4.40 28.06
N ASP A 235 -19.54 5.45 28.81
CA ASP A 235 -19.16 6.74 28.23
C ASP A 235 -17.72 6.73 27.70
N PHE A 236 -17.37 7.74 26.89
CA PHE A 236 -16.04 7.84 26.26
C PHE A 236 -14.85 7.83 27.25
N ASP A 237 -14.98 8.50 28.41
CA ASP A 237 -13.89 8.55 29.40
C ASP A 237 -13.74 7.16 30.05
N GLN A 238 -14.85 6.43 30.29
CA GLN A 238 -14.79 5.06 30.82
C GLN A 238 -14.08 4.09 29.88
N ILE A 239 -14.13 4.33 28.57
CA ILE A 239 -13.45 3.50 27.58
C ILE A 239 -11.98 3.91 27.45
N PHE A 240 -11.70 5.20 27.26
CA PHE A 240 -10.38 5.64 26.79
C PHE A 240 -9.50 6.36 27.81
N TYR A 241 -10.05 6.84 28.94
CA TYR A 241 -9.27 7.69 29.86
C TYR A 241 -8.02 7.01 30.39
N GLU A 242 -8.15 5.83 30.98
CA GLU A 242 -7.06 5.18 31.70
C GLU A 242 -5.94 4.74 30.74
N ILE A 243 -6.29 4.04 29.66
CA ILE A 243 -5.31 3.63 28.63
C ILE A 243 -4.60 4.83 28.01
N TYR A 244 -5.34 5.91 27.71
CA TYR A 244 -4.75 7.14 27.17
C TYR A 244 -3.77 7.76 28.18
N GLN A 245 -4.13 7.89 29.46
CA GLN A 245 -3.24 8.44 30.49
C GLN A 245 -2.00 7.57 30.68
N ASN A 246 -2.15 6.24 30.71
CA ASN A 246 -1.03 5.31 30.81
C ASN A 246 -0.05 5.48 29.64
N ILE A 247 -0.53 5.76 28.44
CA ILE A 247 0.33 6.05 27.28
C ILE A 247 1.00 7.42 27.40
N VAL A 248 0.22 8.50 27.57
CA VAL A 248 0.76 9.87 27.48
C VAL A 248 1.63 10.26 28.68
N GLN A 249 1.42 9.65 29.84
CA GLN A 249 2.22 9.91 31.05
C GLN A 249 3.51 9.09 31.10
N ASN A 250 3.71 8.12 30.20
CA ASN A 250 4.89 7.26 30.16
C ASN A 250 5.66 7.38 28.82
N PRO A 251 6.10 8.59 28.41
CA PRO A 251 6.80 8.81 27.13
C PRO A 251 8.18 8.13 27.06
N ASP A 252 8.77 7.74 28.19
CA ASP A 252 10.01 6.95 28.19
C ASP A 252 9.79 5.55 27.62
N ILE A 253 8.61 4.98 27.84
CA ILE A 253 8.18 3.68 27.32
C ILE A 253 7.62 3.85 25.91
N PHE A 254 6.56 4.65 25.75
CA PHE A 254 5.76 4.71 24.52
C PHE A 254 6.21 5.79 23.51
N GLY A 255 7.11 6.70 23.92
CA GLY A 255 7.48 7.86 23.13
C GLY A 255 6.39 8.95 23.12
N ASP A 256 6.76 10.12 22.62
CA ASP A 256 5.80 11.19 22.31
C ASP A 256 5.24 10.95 20.90
N LYS A 257 4.19 10.12 20.82
CA LYS A 257 3.59 9.66 19.57
C LYS A 257 2.18 10.21 19.41
N PRO A 258 1.75 10.54 18.18
CA PRO A 258 0.34 10.83 17.94
C PRO A 258 -0.51 9.57 18.17
N ILE A 259 -1.70 9.78 18.74
CA ILE A 259 -2.67 8.73 19.03
C ILE A 259 -3.79 8.81 17.99
N MET A 260 -4.29 7.66 17.55
CA MET A 260 -5.54 7.54 16.81
C MET A 260 -6.53 6.69 17.58
N LEU A 261 -7.83 6.99 17.45
CA LEU A 261 -8.87 6.01 17.76
C LEU A 261 -8.96 5.07 16.57
N GLY A 262 -8.25 3.93 16.64
CA GLY A 262 -8.09 2.98 15.53
C GLY A 262 -9.43 2.38 15.12
N GLU A 263 -10.30 2.19 16.10
CA GLU A 263 -11.71 1.90 15.95
C GLU A 263 -12.49 2.51 17.11
N PHE A 264 -13.56 3.24 16.82
CA PHE A 264 -14.55 3.53 17.85
C PHE A 264 -15.94 3.72 17.29
N ALA A 265 -16.94 3.34 18.09
CA ALA A 265 -18.35 3.61 17.83
C ALA A 265 -19.18 3.44 19.11
N SER A 266 -20.44 3.84 19.05
CA SER A 266 -21.45 3.56 20.07
C SER A 266 -22.60 2.77 19.47
N SER A 267 -23.11 1.80 20.23
CA SER A 267 -24.31 1.06 19.86
C SER A 267 -25.51 1.99 19.87
N GLU A 268 -26.53 1.66 19.08
CA GLU A 268 -27.82 2.33 19.18
C GLU A 268 -28.48 2.14 20.54
N GLY A 269 -29.11 3.20 21.04
CA GLY A 269 -29.79 3.29 22.33
C GLY A 269 -30.37 4.70 22.50
N GLU A 270 -31.06 4.95 23.61
CA GLU A 270 -31.77 6.22 23.85
C GLU A 270 -30.85 7.46 23.87
N LEU A 271 -29.54 7.29 24.02
CA LEU A 271 -28.58 8.37 24.27
C LEU A 271 -27.37 8.36 23.31
N LYS A 272 -27.46 7.72 22.13
CA LYS A 272 -26.31 7.63 21.21
C LYS A 272 -25.90 9.02 20.69
N ASP A 273 -26.86 9.88 20.40
CA ASP A 273 -26.65 11.26 20.01
C ASP A 273 -25.91 12.05 21.11
N GLU A 274 -26.35 11.94 22.36
CA GLU A 274 -25.65 12.53 23.52
C GLU A 274 -24.21 12.00 23.64
N TRP A 275 -24.03 10.69 23.51
CA TRP A 275 -22.71 10.06 23.53
C TRP A 275 -21.78 10.59 22.44
N ILE A 276 -22.28 10.72 21.21
CA ILE A 276 -21.52 11.29 20.08
C ILE A 276 -21.09 12.72 20.40
N ARG A 277 -22.01 13.55 20.90
CA ARG A 277 -21.72 14.95 21.26
C ARG A 277 -20.62 15.04 22.31
N GLU A 278 -20.73 14.26 23.37
CA GLU A 278 -19.76 14.23 24.45
C GLU A 278 -18.40 13.67 24.02
N ALA A 279 -18.39 12.59 23.24
CA ALA A 279 -17.16 11.97 22.74
C ALA A 279 -16.33 12.96 21.92
N PHE A 280 -16.93 13.62 20.94
CA PHE A 280 -16.21 14.60 20.11
C PHE A 280 -15.81 15.87 20.87
N GLN A 281 -16.60 16.30 21.86
CA GLN A 281 -16.19 17.38 22.77
C GLN A 281 -14.96 16.97 23.60
N LYS A 282 -14.97 15.76 24.17
CA LYS A 282 -13.86 15.21 24.95
C LYS A 282 -12.61 15.06 24.09
N ILE A 283 -12.70 14.48 22.88
CA ILE A 283 -11.57 14.35 21.95
C ILE A 283 -10.87 15.70 21.75
N LYS A 284 -11.64 16.76 21.54
CA LYS A 284 -11.13 18.11 21.34
C LYS A 284 -10.55 18.74 22.61
N ASP A 285 -11.25 18.63 23.73
CA ASP A 285 -10.97 19.42 24.93
C ASP A 285 -10.02 18.73 25.93
N LYS A 286 -10.00 17.38 25.94
CA LYS A 286 -9.29 16.56 26.95
C LYS A 286 -8.23 15.63 26.39
N TYR A 287 -8.28 15.27 25.11
CA TYR A 287 -7.40 14.27 24.50
C TYR A 287 -6.54 14.84 23.35
N PRO A 288 -5.69 15.86 23.61
CA PRO A 288 -5.00 16.60 22.54
C PRO A 288 -3.98 15.78 21.73
N GLN A 289 -3.58 14.59 22.18
CA GLN A 289 -2.73 13.66 21.44
C GLN A 289 -3.52 12.80 20.45
N ILE A 290 -4.85 12.78 20.52
CA ILE A 290 -5.69 12.15 19.48
C ILE A 290 -5.67 13.06 18.24
N LYS A 291 -5.03 12.56 17.18
CA LYS A 291 -4.85 13.27 15.90
C LYS A 291 -5.62 12.64 14.74
N ALA A 292 -6.24 11.48 14.96
CA ALA A 292 -7.13 10.85 13.98
C ALA A 292 -8.16 9.98 14.71
N PHE A 293 -9.33 9.79 14.09
CA PHE A 293 -10.29 8.79 14.53
C PHE A 293 -10.81 7.99 13.34
N TYR A 294 -11.21 6.75 13.58
CA TYR A 294 -11.85 5.90 12.59
C TYR A 294 -13.18 5.41 13.13
N TRP A 295 -14.28 6.03 12.69
CA TRP A 295 -15.62 5.58 13.07
C TRP A 295 -15.90 4.21 12.42
N PHE A 296 -16.30 3.22 13.21
CA PHE A 296 -16.62 1.89 12.71
C PHE A 296 -18.05 1.86 12.13
N ASN A 297 -18.23 2.32 10.88
CA ASN A 297 -19.54 2.58 10.28
C ASN A 297 -20.16 1.33 9.61
N ILE A 298 -20.55 0.33 10.41
CA ILE A 298 -21.19 -0.89 9.91
C ILE A 298 -22.29 -1.40 10.85
N ASP A 299 -23.33 -2.00 10.28
CA ASP A 299 -24.33 -2.76 11.02
C ASP A 299 -23.83 -4.21 11.22
N LYS A 300 -23.38 -4.54 12.43
CA LYS A 300 -22.69 -5.80 12.74
C LYS A 300 -23.15 -6.39 14.09
N GLU A 301 -22.28 -6.50 15.10
CA GLU A 301 -22.67 -6.99 16.43
C GLU A 301 -23.69 -6.06 17.09
N ARG A 302 -23.62 -4.77 16.74
CA ARG A 302 -24.61 -3.72 16.98
C ARG A 302 -24.71 -2.87 15.72
N ASP A 303 -25.74 -2.04 15.66
CA ASP A 303 -25.78 -0.98 14.65
C ASP A 303 -24.84 0.16 15.06
N TRP A 304 -23.60 0.09 14.57
CA TRP A 304 -22.55 1.07 14.87
C TRP A 304 -22.63 2.31 13.99
N ARG A 305 -23.45 2.29 12.93
CA ARG A 305 -23.46 3.34 11.91
C ARG A 305 -23.79 4.72 12.47
N VAL A 306 -23.26 5.77 11.86
CA VAL A 306 -23.61 7.16 12.22
C VAL A 306 -25.07 7.48 11.92
N ASN A 307 -25.70 6.75 10.99
CA ASN A 307 -27.09 6.91 10.57
C ASN A 307 -28.03 5.83 11.10
N SER A 308 -27.67 5.17 12.19
CA SER A 308 -28.55 4.23 12.90
C SER A 308 -29.84 4.90 13.41
N SER A 309 -29.82 6.21 13.66
CA SER A 309 -31.00 7.08 13.83
C SER A 309 -30.78 8.48 13.24
N PRO A 310 -31.86 9.22 12.89
CA PRO A 310 -31.76 10.61 12.45
C PRO A 310 -31.06 11.53 13.47
N GLU A 311 -31.29 11.30 14.76
CA GLU A 311 -30.71 12.07 15.88
C GLU A 311 -29.19 11.83 15.98
N ALA A 312 -28.76 10.57 15.88
CA ALA A 312 -27.34 10.21 15.85
C ALA A 312 -26.63 10.86 14.65
N LEU A 313 -27.22 10.80 13.45
CA LEU A 313 -26.63 11.39 12.26
C LEU A 313 -26.53 12.91 12.39
N THR A 314 -27.61 13.57 12.80
CA THR A 314 -27.64 15.03 12.96
C THR A 314 -26.55 15.48 13.93
N THR A 315 -26.43 14.80 15.08
CA THR A 315 -25.43 15.15 16.09
C THR A 315 -24.01 14.83 15.64
N PHE A 316 -23.80 13.75 14.89
CA PHE A 316 -22.49 13.44 14.29
C PHE A 316 -22.03 14.56 13.36
N LYS A 317 -22.93 15.03 12.46
CA LYS A 317 -22.65 16.14 11.54
C LYS A 317 -22.31 17.44 12.27
N GLU A 318 -23.07 17.78 13.30
CA GLU A 318 -22.79 18.95 14.15
C GLU A 318 -21.42 18.84 14.84
N ALA A 319 -21.10 17.67 15.39
CA ALA A 319 -19.88 17.43 16.14
C ALA A 319 -18.62 17.52 15.27
N ILE A 320 -18.62 16.89 14.09
CA ILE A 320 -17.47 16.95 13.17
C ILE A 320 -17.41 18.26 12.37
N GLY A 321 -18.47 19.06 12.36
CA GLY A 321 -18.58 20.28 11.56
C GLY A 321 -17.61 21.40 11.98
N VAL A 322 -17.04 21.32 13.18
CA VAL A 322 -16.03 22.29 13.65
C VAL A 322 -14.69 22.10 12.93
N SER A 323 -13.93 23.19 12.74
CA SER A 323 -12.65 23.18 12.00
C SER A 323 -11.53 22.35 12.67
N TYR A 324 -11.73 21.93 13.91
CA TYR A 324 -10.80 21.03 14.62
C TYR A 324 -10.72 19.66 13.94
N PHE A 325 -11.84 19.17 13.40
CA PHE A 325 -11.88 17.90 12.70
C PHE A 325 -11.60 18.12 11.21
N THR A 326 -10.53 17.53 10.69
CA THR A 326 -10.02 17.83 9.36
C THR A 326 -10.40 16.78 8.32
N SER A 327 -10.59 17.26 7.09
CA SER A 327 -10.87 16.48 5.89
C SER A 327 -9.68 16.56 4.92
N HIS A 328 -9.69 15.76 3.87
CA HIS A 328 -8.70 15.90 2.81
C HIS A 328 -8.79 17.27 2.10
N PRO A 329 -7.72 17.73 1.41
CA PRO A 329 -7.75 18.99 0.67
C PRO A 329 -8.86 19.01 -0.39
N SER A 330 -9.57 20.13 -0.52
CA SER A 330 -10.54 20.32 -1.60
C SER A 330 -9.85 20.80 -2.87
N GLY A 331 -9.92 20.00 -3.93
CA GLY A 331 -9.33 20.30 -5.23
C GLY A 331 -7.82 20.01 -5.30
N GLY A 332 -7.47 18.98 -6.05
CA GLY A 332 -6.09 18.54 -6.29
C GLY A 332 -5.80 18.35 -7.78
N ASP A 333 -4.67 17.72 -8.07
CA ASP A 333 -4.32 17.32 -9.43
C ASP A 333 -5.41 16.40 -9.97
N LYS A 334 -6.15 16.89 -10.97
CA LYS A 334 -7.18 16.11 -11.65
C LYS A 334 -6.54 14.92 -12.32
N ILE A 335 -7.34 13.88 -12.58
CA ILE A 335 -6.97 12.72 -13.40
C ILE A 335 -6.46 13.23 -14.77
N GLN A 336 -5.16 13.49 -14.88
CA GLN A 336 -4.44 13.58 -16.14
C GLN A 336 -3.82 12.22 -16.33
N ASP A 337 -4.43 11.37 -17.17
CA ASP A 337 -3.92 10.08 -17.64
C ASP A 337 -2.81 9.48 -16.76
N VAL A 338 -3.14 9.13 -15.52
CA VAL A 338 -2.20 8.38 -14.68
C VAL A 338 -2.25 6.94 -15.16
N VAL A 339 -1.53 6.70 -16.23
CA VAL A 339 -1.07 5.38 -16.63
C VAL A 339 -0.28 4.83 -15.45
N ASN A 340 -0.77 3.77 -14.81
CA ASN A 340 0.08 2.83 -14.09
C ASN A 340 -0.64 1.50 -13.84
N PRO A 341 -0.63 0.56 -14.81
CA PRO A 341 -0.36 -0.83 -14.48
C PRO A 341 1.14 -0.97 -14.20
N ALA A 342 1.52 -1.74 -13.17
CA ALA A 342 2.91 -1.98 -12.80
C ALA A 342 3.82 -2.24 -14.03
N ASP A 343 4.87 -1.44 -14.18
CA ASP A 343 5.89 -1.61 -15.23
C ASP A 343 6.65 -2.93 -15.02
N ILE A 344 6.14 -4.00 -15.63
CA ILE A 344 6.94 -5.17 -15.92
C ILE A 344 7.63 -4.92 -17.25
N GLU A 345 8.89 -4.49 -17.20
CA GLU A 345 9.72 -4.32 -18.39
C GLU A 345 10.57 -5.58 -18.59
N VAL A 346 10.41 -6.29 -19.69
CA VAL A 346 11.19 -7.50 -20.00
C VAL A 346 12.23 -7.17 -21.06
N ARG A 347 13.54 -7.21 -20.73
CA ARG A 347 14.63 -6.99 -21.69
C ARG A 347 15.47 -8.24 -21.91
N VAL A 348 15.78 -8.52 -23.17
CA VAL A 348 16.67 -9.61 -23.56
C VAL A 348 17.75 -9.14 -24.54
N ASN A 349 19.00 -9.18 -24.09
CA ASN A 349 20.17 -8.74 -24.86
C ASN A 349 20.66 -9.84 -25.82
N ILE A 350 21.10 -9.45 -27.02
CA ILE A 350 21.67 -10.33 -28.05
C ILE A 350 23.11 -9.89 -28.39
N PRO A 351 24.14 -10.69 -28.08
CA PRO A 351 25.51 -10.36 -28.44
C PRO A 351 25.74 -10.48 -29.97
N ARG A 352 26.44 -9.51 -30.58
CA ARG A 352 26.82 -9.55 -32.00
C ARG A 352 28.03 -10.47 -32.21
N ILE A 353 27.91 -11.47 -33.08
CA ILE A 353 29.00 -12.38 -33.48
C ILE A 353 29.40 -12.07 -34.94
N SER A 354 30.70 -12.03 -35.23
CA SER A 354 31.30 -11.52 -36.49
C SER A 354 30.97 -12.31 -37.77
N MET A 355 30.24 -13.42 -37.68
CA MET A 355 29.81 -14.25 -38.83
C MET A 355 28.28 -14.49 -38.88
N LEU A 356 27.53 -13.88 -37.96
CA LEU A 356 26.08 -13.94 -37.90
C LEU A 356 25.49 -12.55 -38.15
N LYS A 357 24.51 -12.47 -39.05
CA LYS A 357 23.66 -11.28 -39.16
C LYS A 357 22.40 -11.53 -38.33
N VAL A 358 22.28 -10.82 -37.21
CA VAL A 358 21.08 -10.88 -36.39
C VAL A 358 20.32 -9.57 -36.52
N ASN A 359 19.07 -9.65 -36.98
CA ASN A 359 18.15 -8.51 -36.99
C ASN A 359 17.05 -8.77 -35.98
N VAL A 360 16.79 -7.79 -35.12
CA VAL A 360 15.68 -7.81 -34.17
C VAL A 360 14.59 -6.91 -34.71
N THR A 361 13.36 -7.41 -34.72
CA THR A 361 12.20 -6.66 -35.18
C THR A 361 11.10 -6.71 -34.12
N ARG A 362 10.69 -5.54 -33.66
CA ARG A 362 9.48 -5.35 -32.84
C ARG A 362 8.27 -5.34 -33.76
N ILE A 363 7.22 -6.07 -33.36
CA ILE A 363 5.98 -6.19 -34.12
C ILE A 363 4.83 -5.78 -33.22
N GLU A 364 4.13 -4.69 -33.58
CA GLU A 364 3.01 -4.12 -32.83
C GLU A 364 1.94 -3.70 -33.83
N ASN A 365 0.71 -4.23 -33.70
CA ASN A 365 -0.40 -3.97 -34.64
C ASN A 365 0.00 -4.17 -36.12
N ASP A 366 0.66 -5.29 -36.42
CA ASP A 366 1.20 -5.65 -37.75
C ASP A 366 2.26 -4.69 -38.33
N ASN A 367 2.75 -3.74 -37.52
CA ASN A 367 3.85 -2.87 -37.91
C ASN A 367 5.19 -3.48 -37.50
N TRP A 368 6.10 -3.66 -38.47
CA TRP A 368 7.42 -4.26 -38.28
C TRP A 368 8.48 -3.15 -38.17
N GLN A 369 9.09 -3.01 -36.99
CA GLN A 369 10.06 -1.96 -36.70
C GLN A 369 11.39 -2.56 -36.22
N SER A 370 12.50 -2.15 -36.85
CA SER A 370 13.83 -2.59 -36.44
C SER A 370 14.11 -2.16 -34.99
N ASP A 371 14.66 -3.08 -34.22
CA ASP A 371 15.06 -2.86 -32.83
C ASP A 371 16.47 -3.42 -32.58
N SER A 372 16.95 -3.26 -31.34
CA SER A 372 18.28 -3.69 -30.89
C SER A 372 18.23 -4.77 -29.79
N GLU A 373 17.09 -4.92 -29.12
CA GLU A 373 16.84 -5.91 -28.08
C GLU A 373 15.40 -6.43 -28.16
N VAL A 374 15.13 -7.60 -27.57
CA VAL A 374 13.74 -8.03 -27.34
C VAL A 374 13.28 -7.34 -26.06
N ASN A 375 12.49 -6.28 -26.21
CA ASN A 375 11.93 -5.52 -25.09
C ASN A 375 10.41 -5.44 -25.16
N PHE A 376 9.70 -6.26 -24.39
CA PHE A 376 8.23 -6.26 -24.41
C PHE A 376 7.59 -4.97 -23.87
N GLY A 377 8.41 -4.03 -23.35
CA GLY A 377 7.93 -2.83 -22.68
C GLY A 377 7.14 -3.18 -21.43
N SER A 378 6.35 -2.23 -20.94
CA SER A 378 5.44 -2.45 -19.82
C SER A 378 4.27 -3.34 -20.24
N LEU A 379 4.03 -4.40 -19.47
CA LEU A 379 2.87 -5.26 -19.69
C LEU A 379 1.57 -4.58 -19.25
N ILE A 380 0.52 -4.78 -20.03
CA ILE A 380 -0.80 -4.21 -19.83
C ILE A 380 -1.71 -5.28 -19.20
N TYR A 381 -2.36 -4.95 -18.09
CA TYR A 381 -3.31 -5.86 -17.46
C TYR A 381 -4.60 -5.96 -18.28
N ASP A 382 -4.99 -7.19 -18.59
CA ASP A 382 -6.24 -7.53 -19.24
C ASP A 382 -7.24 -8.01 -18.18
N PRO A 383 -8.26 -7.20 -17.84
CA PRO A 383 -9.21 -7.53 -16.78
C PRO A 383 -10.17 -8.66 -17.18
N GLY A 384 -10.35 -8.94 -18.48
CA GLY A 384 -11.24 -10.00 -18.95
C GLY A 384 -10.64 -11.39 -18.79
N PHE A 385 -9.31 -11.49 -18.89
CA PHE A 385 -8.58 -12.76 -18.78
C PHE A 385 -7.76 -12.87 -17.49
N HIS A 386 -7.68 -11.80 -16.68
CA HIS A 386 -6.91 -11.73 -15.44
C HIS A 386 -5.40 -11.99 -15.63
N ILE A 387 -4.85 -11.50 -16.74
CA ILE A 387 -3.44 -11.71 -17.14
C ILE A 387 -2.79 -10.39 -17.56
N LEU A 388 -1.46 -10.35 -17.53
CA LEU A 388 -0.64 -9.27 -18.08
C LEU A 388 -0.22 -9.64 -19.49
N ARG A 389 -0.40 -8.71 -20.43
CA ARG A 389 -0.17 -8.90 -21.86
C ARG A 389 0.84 -7.89 -22.38
N SER A 390 1.65 -8.27 -23.36
CA SER A 390 2.45 -7.31 -24.12
C SER A 390 1.63 -6.73 -25.26
N SER A 391 1.84 -5.45 -25.59
CA SER A 391 1.28 -4.83 -26.80
C SER A 391 2.02 -5.25 -28.08
N CYS A 392 3.19 -5.88 -27.93
CA CYS A 392 4.06 -6.27 -29.01
C CYS A 392 4.61 -7.69 -28.86
N TYR A 393 5.13 -8.25 -29.94
CA TYR A 393 5.96 -9.45 -29.96
C TYR A 393 7.19 -9.19 -30.85
N TYR A 394 8.18 -10.08 -30.77
CA TYR A 394 9.45 -9.89 -31.47
C TYR A 394 9.74 -11.01 -32.43
N ALA A 395 10.42 -10.69 -33.52
CA ALA A 395 11.09 -11.64 -34.39
C ALA A 395 12.60 -11.37 -34.41
N ILE A 396 13.39 -12.43 -34.28
CA ILE A 396 14.84 -12.42 -34.48
C ILE A 396 15.14 -13.19 -35.76
N ASP A 397 15.65 -12.49 -36.78
CA ASP A 397 16.17 -13.10 -37.99
C ASP A 397 17.66 -13.38 -37.84
N VAL A 398 18.04 -14.64 -38.00
CA VAL A 398 19.42 -15.12 -37.91
C VAL A 398 19.89 -15.54 -39.30
N GLY A 399 20.65 -14.67 -39.95
CA GLY A 399 21.32 -14.93 -41.22
C GLY A 399 22.77 -15.36 -41.05
N ILE A 400 23.24 -16.21 -41.96
CA ILE A 400 24.61 -16.74 -41.99
C ILE A 400 25.29 -16.24 -43.26
N PHE A 401 26.51 -15.70 -43.15
CA PHE A 401 27.18 -15.03 -44.26
C PHE A 401 27.88 -15.97 -45.26
N SER A 402 28.19 -17.22 -44.88
CA SER A 402 28.81 -18.22 -45.76
C SER A 402 28.22 -19.61 -45.50
N ASN A 403 27.88 -20.31 -46.59
CA ASN A 403 27.42 -21.70 -46.60
C ASN A 403 28.51 -22.65 -47.12
N ASP A 404 29.78 -22.23 -47.10
CA ASP A 404 30.90 -23.00 -47.68
C ASP A 404 31.29 -24.22 -46.83
N TYR A 405 30.89 -24.22 -45.56
CA TYR A 405 31.13 -25.31 -44.60
C TYR A 405 29.79 -25.78 -44.00
N ASP A 406 29.80 -26.94 -43.35
CA ASP A 406 28.71 -27.30 -42.46
C ASP A 406 28.73 -26.38 -41.24
N TRP A 407 27.57 -26.21 -40.61
CA TRP A 407 27.43 -25.35 -39.45
C TRP A 407 26.17 -25.73 -38.67
N SER A 408 26.14 -25.30 -37.41
CA SER A 408 24.95 -25.29 -36.57
C SER A 408 24.78 -23.96 -35.85
N VAL A 409 23.54 -23.53 -35.71
CA VAL A 409 23.14 -22.37 -34.92
C VAL A 409 22.45 -22.87 -33.66
N THR A 410 23.05 -22.58 -32.51
CA THR A 410 22.50 -22.94 -31.20
C THR A 410 21.94 -21.70 -30.51
N HIS A 411 20.68 -21.79 -30.08
CA HIS A 411 19.99 -20.82 -29.24
C HIS A 411 20.13 -21.21 -27.77
N THR A 412 20.63 -20.30 -26.95
CA THR A 412 20.74 -20.47 -25.49
C THR A 412 20.17 -19.27 -24.77
N VAL A 413 19.70 -19.47 -23.54
CA VAL A 413 19.09 -18.41 -22.73
C VAL A 413 19.59 -18.44 -21.29
N SER A 414 19.60 -17.26 -20.66
CA SER A 414 19.61 -17.16 -19.20
C SER A 414 18.17 -16.99 -18.69
N SER A 415 17.94 -17.27 -17.40
CA SER A 415 16.66 -16.94 -16.76
C SER A 415 16.34 -15.45 -16.95
N VAL A 416 15.05 -15.15 -17.16
CA VAL A 416 14.50 -13.80 -17.22
C VAL A 416 13.94 -13.49 -15.85
N THR A 417 14.68 -12.70 -15.08
CA THR A 417 14.37 -12.45 -13.66
C THR A 417 14.52 -10.98 -13.30
N ASN A 418 13.73 -10.52 -12.34
CA ASN A 418 13.90 -9.23 -11.66
C ASN A 418 14.63 -9.37 -10.30
N GLY A 419 15.11 -10.59 -9.97
CA GLY A 419 15.72 -10.93 -8.68
C GLY A 419 14.74 -11.45 -7.63
N ILE A 420 13.42 -11.41 -7.90
CA ILE A 420 12.36 -11.91 -7.01
C ILE A 420 11.62 -13.07 -7.69
N ASP A 421 11.16 -12.84 -8.92
CA ASP A 421 10.45 -13.80 -9.75
C ASP A 421 11.22 -14.11 -11.03
N ILE A 422 10.79 -15.18 -11.71
CA ILE A 422 11.27 -15.59 -13.04
C ILE A 422 10.12 -15.68 -14.03
N LEU A 423 10.40 -15.40 -15.31
CA LEU A 423 9.44 -15.45 -16.43
C LEU A 423 9.77 -16.54 -17.46
N ASP A 424 10.60 -17.52 -17.10
CA ASP A 424 11.11 -18.49 -18.07
C ASP A 424 10.03 -19.44 -18.63
N GLU A 425 8.92 -19.60 -17.91
CA GLU A 425 7.72 -20.32 -18.36
C GLU A 425 6.63 -19.38 -18.89
N ASN A 426 6.89 -18.09 -19.00
CA ASN A 426 5.88 -17.09 -19.37
C ASN A 426 6.08 -16.48 -20.76
N ILE A 427 7.21 -16.80 -21.40
CA ILE A 427 7.56 -16.32 -22.73
C ILE A 427 7.47 -17.50 -23.69
N ASN A 428 6.68 -17.33 -24.75
CA ASN A 428 6.54 -18.26 -25.87
C ASN A 428 7.69 -18.04 -26.86
N VAL A 429 8.30 -19.13 -27.34
CA VAL A 429 9.40 -19.12 -28.31
C VAL A 429 9.08 -20.05 -29.47
N VAL A 430 8.98 -19.49 -30.67
CA VAL A 430 8.66 -20.25 -31.90
C VAL A 430 9.81 -20.13 -32.88
N PHE A 431 10.41 -21.26 -33.23
CA PHE A 431 11.46 -21.36 -34.21
C PHE A 431 10.85 -21.70 -35.57
N VAL A 432 11.16 -20.91 -36.59
CA VAL A 432 10.70 -21.13 -37.96
C VAL A 432 11.86 -21.07 -38.94
N LYS A 433 11.82 -21.94 -39.95
CA LYS A 433 12.60 -21.80 -41.17
C LYS A 433 11.84 -20.85 -42.08
N GLN A 434 12.44 -19.70 -42.37
CA GLN A 434 11.90 -18.72 -43.29
C GLN A 434 12.53 -18.95 -44.67
N ASN A 435 11.71 -19.26 -45.68
CA ASN A 435 12.18 -19.54 -47.04
C ASN A 435 12.14 -18.29 -47.93
N ASN A 436 11.15 -17.44 -47.71
CA ASN A 436 10.95 -16.13 -48.33
C ASN A 436 9.91 -15.36 -47.50
N ASP A 437 9.63 -14.10 -47.84
CA ASP A 437 8.73 -13.24 -47.05
C ASP A 437 7.33 -13.82 -46.78
N ASN A 438 6.85 -14.74 -47.62
CA ASN A 438 5.49 -15.29 -47.53
C ASN A 438 5.44 -16.79 -47.16
N ASN A 439 6.58 -17.45 -46.99
CA ASN A 439 6.63 -18.88 -46.77
C ASN A 439 7.55 -19.22 -45.58
N GLN A 440 6.94 -19.77 -44.53
CA GLN A 440 7.62 -20.17 -43.31
C GLN A 440 7.19 -21.59 -42.90
N GLU A 441 8.13 -22.35 -42.36
CA GLU A 441 7.92 -23.68 -41.81
C GLU A 441 8.26 -23.67 -40.31
N LYS A 442 7.32 -24.11 -39.46
CA LYS A 442 7.54 -24.15 -38.01
C LYS A 442 8.41 -25.35 -37.65
N LEU A 443 9.58 -25.09 -37.06
CA LEU A 443 10.54 -26.10 -36.64
C LEU A 443 10.31 -26.55 -35.20
N ALA A 444 10.05 -25.61 -34.30
CA ALA A 444 9.80 -25.90 -32.88
C ALA A 444 8.97 -24.78 -32.23
N GLU A 445 8.26 -25.13 -31.16
CA GLU A 445 7.44 -24.21 -30.37
C GLU A 445 7.54 -24.62 -28.90
N LEU A 446 8.16 -23.77 -28.09
CA LEU A 446 8.65 -24.09 -26.74
C LEU A 446 8.45 -22.91 -25.79
N SER A 447 8.41 -23.18 -24.48
CA SER A 447 8.61 -22.11 -23.49
C SER A 447 10.06 -21.64 -23.48
N PHE A 448 10.31 -20.42 -23.02
CA PHE A 448 11.64 -19.82 -23.00
C PHE A 448 12.67 -20.68 -22.28
N ILE A 449 12.36 -21.26 -21.12
CA ILE A 449 13.28 -22.19 -20.44
C ILE A 449 13.60 -23.43 -21.26
N LYS A 450 12.60 -23.99 -21.96
CA LYS A 450 12.76 -25.21 -22.78
C LYS A 450 13.46 -24.93 -24.11
N SER A 451 13.52 -23.67 -24.52
CA SER A 451 14.23 -23.24 -25.73
C SER A 451 15.76 -23.18 -25.54
N ASN A 452 16.26 -23.38 -24.31
CA ASN A 452 17.69 -23.34 -24.01
C ASN A 452 18.42 -24.55 -24.63
N GLY A 453 19.42 -24.29 -25.47
CA GLY A 453 20.24 -25.31 -26.11
C GLY A 453 19.66 -25.90 -27.39
N ILE A 454 18.55 -25.36 -27.90
CA ILE A 454 17.98 -25.80 -29.19
C ILE A 454 18.95 -25.42 -30.31
N SER A 455 19.23 -26.36 -31.21
CA SER A 455 20.20 -26.20 -32.29
C SER A 455 19.63 -26.63 -33.63
N PHE A 456 19.93 -25.85 -34.67
CA PHE A 456 19.55 -26.11 -36.05
C PHE A 456 20.81 -26.13 -36.92
N ASP A 457 20.97 -27.18 -37.71
CA ASP A 457 22.10 -27.32 -38.63
C ASP A 457 21.74 -26.81 -40.04
N LYS A 458 22.75 -26.73 -40.88
CA LYS A 458 22.62 -26.37 -42.29
C LYS A 458 21.55 -27.18 -43.03
N ALA A 459 21.48 -28.48 -42.77
CA ALA A 459 20.51 -29.36 -43.44
C ALA A 459 19.07 -29.02 -43.03
N SER A 460 18.84 -28.64 -41.77
CA SER A 460 17.51 -28.28 -41.26
C SER A 460 16.98 -26.96 -41.82
N LEU A 461 17.86 -26.03 -42.21
CA LEU A 461 17.49 -24.72 -42.74
C LEU A 461 17.61 -24.61 -44.27
N GLU A 462 18.32 -25.54 -44.93
CA GLU A 462 18.54 -25.56 -46.38
C GLU A 462 18.91 -24.17 -46.94
N ASP A 463 18.12 -23.64 -47.88
CA ASP A 463 18.30 -22.33 -48.52
C ASP A 463 17.59 -21.18 -47.77
N GLY A 464 16.95 -21.48 -46.64
CA GLY A 464 16.25 -20.52 -45.80
C GLY A 464 17.12 -19.93 -44.69
N TRP A 465 16.51 -19.11 -43.84
CA TRP A 465 17.13 -18.61 -42.61
C TRP A 465 16.28 -18.92 -41.38
N LEU A 466 16.91 -18.91 -40.22
CA LEU A 466 16.20 -19.12 -38.96
C LEU A 466 15.56 -17.80 -38.53
N ARG A 467 14.25 -17.83 -38.30
CA ARG A 467 13.52 -16.78 -37.59
C ARG A 467 12.99 -17.33 -36.27
N ILE A 468 13.13 -16.54 -35.21
CA ILE A 468 12.68 -16.91 -33.87
C ILE A 468 11.70 -15.85 -33.39
N TYR A 469 10.46 -16.24 -33.12
CA TYR A 469 9.46 -15.37 -32.52
C TYR A 469 9.47 -15.49 -31.00
N TYR A 470 9.34 -14.34 -30.31
CA TYR A 470 9.18 -14.26 -28.87
C TYR A 470 7.91 -13.49 -28.55
N GLY A 471 7.06 -14.05 -27.69
CA GLY A 471 5.82 -13.41 -27.25
C GLY A 471 5.52 -13.70 -25.78
N ILE A 472 4.79 -12.81 -25.11
CA ILE A 472 4.28 -13.09 -23.77
C ILE A 472 3.10 -14.05 -23.89
N GLY A 473 3.12 -15.13 -23.11
CA GLY A 473 2.06 -16.13 -23.09
C GLY A 473 0.71 -15.52 -22.70
N ALA A 474 -0.32 -15.84 -23.47
CA ALA A 474 -1.70 -15.39 -23.26
C ALA A 474 -2.64 -16.53 -22.82
N GLY A 475 -2.15 -17.78 -22.77
CA GLY A 475 -2.84 -18.96 -22.29
C GLY A 475 -3.62 -19.72 -23.36
N SER A 476 -3.77 -19.18 -24.57
CA SER A 476 -4.43 -19.82 -25.71
C SER A 476 -3.49 -19.82 -26.91
N GLY A 477 -3.25 -21.00 -27.49
CA GLY A 477 -2.37 -21.15 -28.66
C GLY A 477 -0.87 -21.07 -28.34
N ASP A 478 -0.48 -21.01 -27.08
CA ASP A 478 0.93 -20.98 -26.67
C ASP A 478 1.58 -22.38 -26.64
N ALA A 479 2.92 -22.40 -26.66
CA ALA A 479 3.70 -23.63 -26.54
C ALA A 479 3.41 -24.40 -25.24
N SER A 480 3.63 -25.73 -25.29
CA SER A 480 3.41 -26.60 -24.14
C SER A 480 4.30 -26.24 -22.93
N GLY A 481 3.64 -25.82 -21.85
CA GLY A 481 4.28 -25.38 -20.61
C GLY A 481 4.49 -23.87 -20.50
N VAL A 482 4.06 -23.08 -21.50
CA VAL A 482 3.92 -21.63 -21.35
C VAL A 482 2.69 -21.33 -20.50
N LYS A 483 2.83 -20.39 -19.56
CA LYS A 483 1.77 -19.93 -18.66
C LYS A 483 1.58 -18.42 -18.81
N PRO A 484 0.35 -17.91 -18.74
CA PRO A 484 0.13 -16.48 -18.69
C PRO A 484 0.83 -15.83 -17.51
N ILE A 485 1.24 -14.59 -17.67
CA ILE A 485 1.69 -13.75 -16.56
C ILE A 485 0.44 -13.27 -15.84
N THR A 486 0.31 -13.53 -14.55
CA THR A 486 -0.77 -13.01 -13.72
C THR A 486 -0.23 -11.94 -12.78
N ILE A 487 -1.13 -11.24 -12.10
CA ILE A 487 -0.79 -10.26 -11.05
C ILE A 487 -0.06 -10.88 -9.84
N ALA A 488 0.11 -12.21 -9.80
CA ALA A 488 0.93 -12.88 -8.80
C ALA A 488 2.44 -12.70 -9.03
N LYS A 489 2.85 -12.31 -10.24
CA LYS A 489 4.25 -11.99 -10.55
C LYS A 489 4.61 -10.60 -10.03
N SER A 490 5.76 -10.49 -9.37
CA SER A 490 6.27 -9.21 -8.85
C SER A 490 6.49 -8.20 -9.98
N ALA A 491 6.24 -6.93 -9.68
CA ALA A 491 6.53 -5.83 -10.59
C ALA A 491 8.05 -5.63 -10.78
N GLY A 492 8.44 -4.90 -11.82
CA GLY A 492 9.82 -4.47 -12.04
C GLY A 492 10.44 -5.00 -13.33
N THR A 493 11.70 -4.64 -13.57
CA THR A 493 12.40 -5.00 -14.80
C THR A 493 12.93 -6.42 -14.73
N TYR A 494 12.39 -7.31 -15.57
CA TYR A 494 12.90 -8.65 -15.77
C TYR A 494 13.96 -8.63 -16.87
N LYS A 495 15.14 -9.15 -16.55
CA LYS A 495 16.27 -9.17 -17.49
C LYS A 495 16.71 -10.60 -17.72
N GLY A 496 16.97 -10.92 -18.98
CA GLY A 496 17.60 -12.16 -19.40
C GLY A 496 18.51 -11.91 -20.59
N THR A 497 19.09 -12.98 -21.11
CA THR A 497 19.94 -12.94 -22.29
C THR A 497 19.53 -14.06 -23.23
N ILE A 498 19.56 -13.76 -24.53
CA ILE A 498 19.48 -14.74 -25.61
C ILE A 498 20.85 -14.74 -26.27
N THR A 499 21.46 -15.91 -26.37
CA THR A 499 22.73 -16.07 -27.06
C THR A 499 22.54 -17.02 -28.24
N ILE A 500 22.81 -16.50 -29.44
CA ILE A 500 22.84 -17.27 -30.68
C ILE A 500 24.31 -17.57 -31.00
N THR A 501 24.66 -18.84 -31.03
CA THR A 501 26.04 -19.29 -31.30
C THR A 501 26.10 -20.01 -32.63
N LEU A 502 26.97 -19.56 -33.53
CA LEU A 502 27.31 -20.30 -34.74
C LEU A 502 28.51 -21.20 -34.45
N THR A 503 28.35 -22.51 -34.69
CA THR A 503 29.40 -23.50 -34.57
C THR A 503 29.67 -24.10 -35.96
N PRO A 504 30.91 -24.04 -36.48
CA PRO A 504 31.30 -24.74 -37.72
C PRO A 504 31.20 -26.27 -37.63
#